data_AF-A0A3D1RY86-F1
#
_entry.id   AF-A0A3D1RY86-F1
#
_cell.length_a   1.000
_cell.length_b   1.000
_cell.length_c   1.000
_cell.angle_alpha   90.00
_cell.angle_beta   90.00
_cell.angle_gamma   90.00
#
_symmetry.space_group_name_H-M   'P 1'
#
loop_
_entity.id
_entity.type
_entity.pdbx_description
1 polymer ?
#
loop_
_entity_poly.entity_id
_entity_poly.type
_entity_poly.pdbx_seq_one_letter_code
_entity_poly.pdbx_strand_id
1 'polypeptide(L)'
;TTKGVRDALQMRRGVREEQYNNRYTNVEPLVPRYLRVGVGGRLRRDGHEIEPLNEQDIDRAIELFKKENVEAVSICFMNAFANPVHEQQAAERVRKALPDTYLTVSTDLLSAIRFYERISTTALNSYVGPILNDYLEQLTGRLEQDGFLGLLLIMQSNGGVMAPDVARQGAALTLLSGPAGGPGAGLAYAKAHDQEQCIVMDMGGTSFETALVVDSPIMANEGTIDRHRIALPMLGIHTIGAGGGSIGWLDEGGLLRVGPKSAGADPGPACYGRGGTLPTCTDANLVLGYLNPDFFAGGKIQLDVAAAREAIAEHVAGPLNMDVETAAAGMYRVACTNMAQGVREVTIKRGFDPREFPMIVAGGAGPIHASLICEELGIPLQLAPRESSILCAVGMLMADLKHDFVRTFVARLNTVDWEALQGMI
;
A
#
# COMPACT_ATOMS: atom_id res chain seq x y z
N THR A 1 -2.67 -5.99 -24.76
CA THR A 1 -3.10 -7.33 -24.26
C THR A 1 -3.37 -8.26 -25.42
N THR A 2 -3.62 -9.55 -25.20
CA THR A 2 -4.04 -10.45 -26.29
C THR A 2 -5.41 -10.05 -26.83
N LYS A 3 -5.63 -10.19 -28.14
CA LYS A 3 -6.91 -9.92 -28.79
C LYS A 3 -8.05 -10.72 -28.13
N GLY A 4 -9.15 -10.01 -27.85
CA GLY A 4 -10.34 -10.57 -27.21
C GLY A 4 -10.41 -10.41 -25.68
N VAL A 5 -9.33 -10.00 -25.00
CA VAL A 5 -9.31 -9.87 -23.52
C VAL A 5 -8.93 -8.48 -23.00
N ARG A 6 -9.04 -7.44 -23.84
CA ARG A 6 -8.70 -6.05 -23.45
C ARG A 6 -9.54 -5.47 -22.31
N ASP A 7 -10.72 -6.04 -22.06
CA ASP A 7 -11.64 -5.58 -21.02
C ASP A 7 -11.43 -6.28 -19.66
N ALA A 8 -10.42 -7.13 -19.54
CA ALA A 8 -10.10 -7.83 -18.29
C ALA A 8 -9.84 -6.86 -17.11
N LEU A 9 -9.20 -5.71 -17.36
CA LEU A 9 -9.00 -4.69 -16.31
C LEU A 9 -10.33 -4.11 -15.80
N GLN A 10 -11.32 -3.92 -16.68
CA GLN A 10 -12.65 -3.41 -16.33
C GLN A 10 -13.51 -4.48 -15.66
N MET A 11 -13.53 -5.68 -16.23
CA MET A 11 -14.37 -6.79 -15.77
C MET A 11 -13.83 -7.42 -14.48
N ARG A 12 -12.53 -7.29 -14.23
CA ARG A 12 -11.84 -7.87 -13.08
C ARG A 12 -12.06 -9.38 -13.04
N ARG A 13 -12.53 -9.91 -11.90
CA ARG A 13 -12.97 -11.29 -11.72
C ARG A 13 -14.51 -11.43 -11.65
N GLY A 14 -15.27 -10.35 -11.86
CA GLY A 14 -16.71 -10.32 -11.61
C GLY A 14 -17.12 -10.43 -10.12
N VAL A 15 -16.15 -10.37 -9.20
CA VAL A 15 -16.39 -10.42 -7.75
C VAL A 15 -16.87 -9.05 -7.27
N ARG A 16 -17.99 -9.00 -6.54
CA ARG A 16 -18.50 -7.79 -5.88
C ARG A 16 -17.76 -7.56 -4.57
N GLU A 17 -17.21 -6.37 -4.40
CA GLU A 17 -16.56 -5.93 -3.15
C GLU A 17 -17.56 -5.84 -2.00
N GLU A 18 -18.72 -5.22 -2.25
CA GLU A 18 -19.86 -5.24 -1.34
C GLU A 18 -20.97 -6.13 -1.90
N GLN A 19 -21.06 -7.37 -1.41
CA GLN A 19 -21.95 -8.40 -1.98
C GLN A 19 -23.43 -8.02 -1.91
N TYR A 20 -23.83 -7.26 -0.89
CA TYR A 20 -25.22 -6.88 -0.61
C TYR A 20 -25.58 -5.45 -1.04
N ASN A 21 -24.60 -4.62 -1.43
CA ASN A 21 -24.84 -3.26 -1.86
C ASN A 21 -24.91 -3.16 -3.39
N ASN A 22 -26.12 -3.22 -3.94
CA ASN A 22 -26.33 -3.14 -5.39
C ASN A 22 -26.01 -1.76 -6.00
N ARG A 23 -25.77 -0.73 -5.17
CA ARG A 23 -25.38 0.62 -5.62
C ARG A 23 -23.86 0.81 -5.62
N TYR A 24 -23.11 -0.14 -5.07
CA TYR A 24 -21.67 -0.04 -4.97
C TYR A 24 -21.02 -0.19 -6.34
N THR A 25 -20.36 0.87 -6.80
CA THR A 25 -19.68 0.90 -8.10
C THR A 25 -18.30 0.27 -7.99
N ASN A 26 -17.89 -0.44 -9.04
CA ASN A 26 -16.53 -0.97 -9.13
C ASN A 26 -15.51 0.16 -9.22
N VAL A 27 -14.29 -0.10 -8.75
CA VAL A 27 -13.15 0.79 -8.94
C VAL A 27 -12.93 1.07 -10.43
N GLU A 28 -12.64 2.33 -10.76
CA GLU A 28 -12.32 2.74 -12.12
C GLU A 28 -10.93 2.22 -12.51
N PRO A 29 -10.75 1.52 -13.64
CA PRO A 29 -9.43 1.02 -14.02
C PRO A 29 -8.44 2.15 -14.31
N LEU A 30 -7.19 1.98 -13.86
CA LEU A 30 -6.07 2.91 -14.09
C LEU A 30 -5.83 3.23 -15.57
N VAL A 31 -6.17 2.31 -16.47
CA VAL A 31 -6.01 2.48 -17.92
C VAL A 31 -7.38 2.63 -18.58
N PRO A 32 -7.70 3.80 -19.16
CA PRO A 32 -9.00 4.04 -19.79
C PRO A 32 -9.15 3.16 -21.02
N ARG A 33 -10.40 2.81 -21.35
CA ARG A 33 -10.69 1.75 -22.32
C ARG A 33 -10.10 1.97 -23.71
N TYR A 34 -10.07 3.23 -24.18
CA TYR A 34 -9.58 3.54 -25.52
C TYR A 34 -8.07 3.34 -25.67
N LEU A 35 -7.30 3.35 -24.57
CA LEU A 35 -5.87 3.02 -24.53
C LEU A 35 -5.59 1.52 -24.34
N ARG A 36 -6.63 0.67 -24.29
CA ARG A 36 -6.48 -0.79 -24.13
C ARG A 36 -6.56 -1.48 -25.49
N VAL A 37 -5.40 -1.77 -26.09
CA VAL A 37 -5.30 -2.41 -27.41
C VAL A 37 -5.09 -3.92 -27.29
N GLY A 38 -5.83 -4.68 -28.10
CA GLY A 38 -5.69 -6.13 -28.24
C GLY A 38 -4.84 -6.49 -29.45
N VAL A 39 -3.79 -7.27 -29.24
CA VAL A 39 -2.83 -7.72 -30.25
C VAL A 39 -3.11 -9.19 -30.59
N GLY A 40 -3.21 -9.51 -31.88
CA GLY A 40 -3.37 -10.87 -32.38
C GLY A 40 -2.17 -11.78 -32.07
N GLY A 41 -2.39 -13.09 -32.09
CA GLY A 41 -1.46 -14.09 -31.59
C GLY A 41 -2.04 -14.82 -30.38
N ARG A 42 -1.66 -16.07 -30.20
CA ARG A 42 -2.22 -16.94 -29.17
C ARG A 42 -1.21 -17.97 -28.70
N LEU A 43 -1.02 -18.02 -27.38
CA LEU A 43 -0.30 -19.09 -26.70
C LEU A 43 -1.30 -20.02 -26.00
N ARG A 44 -1.06 -21.31 -26.09
CA ARG A 44 -1.74 -22.34 -25.29
C ARG A 44 -1.26 -22.26 -23.83
N ARG A 45 -1.99 -22.91 -22.91
CA ARG A 45 -1.66 -22.94 -21.47
C ARG A 45 -0.28 -23.52 -21.13
N ASP A 46 0.28 -24.32 -22.03
CA ASP A 46 1.60 -24.97 -21.93
C ASP A 46 2.70 -24.17 -22.64
N GLY A 47 2.39 -22.95 -23.12
CA GLY A 47 3.35 -22.09 -23.82
C GLY A 47 3.49 -22.36 -25.31
N HIS A 48 2.85 -23.40 -25.86
CA HIS A 48 2.87 -23.68 -27.30
C HIS A 48 2.17 -22.56 -28.09
N GLU A 49 2.81 -22.07 -29.15
CA GLU A 49 2.24 -21.07 -30.04
C GLU A 49 1.14 -21.69 -30.91
N ILE A 50 -0.08 -21.15 -30.83
CA ILE A 50 -1.21 -21.56 -31.67
C ILE A 50 -1.32 -20.63 -32.88
N GLU A 51 -1.17 -19.33 -32.64
CA GLU A 51 -1.22 -18.30 -33.67
C GLU A 51 -0.02 -17.36 -33.48
N PRO A 52 0.73 -17.03 -34.55
CA PRO A 52 1.86 -16.14 -34.46
C PRO A 52 1.44 -14.73 -34.02
N LEU A 53 2.35 -14.04 -33.35
CA LEU A 53 2.16 -12.65 -32.92
C LEU A 53 1.86 -11.76 -34.14
N ASN A 54 0.78 -10.97 -34.06
CA ASN A 54 0.45 -10.03 -35.13
C ASN A 54 1.18 -8.70 -34.91
N GLU A 55 2.27 -8.52 -35.64
CA GLU A 55 3.10 -7.32 -35.55
C GLU A 55 2.38 -6.04 -36.00
N GLN A 56 1.49 -6.12 -36.98
CA GLN A 56 0.73 -4.95 -37.46
C GLN A 56 -0.25 -4.44 -36.39
N ASP A 57 -0.76 -5.31 -35.51
CA ASP A 57 -1.58 -4.88 -34.39
C ASP A 57 -0.76 -4.09 -33.37
N ILE A 58 0.54 -4.42 -33.20
CA ILE A 58 1.47 -3.71 -32.32
C ILE A 58 1.80 -2.34 -32.91
N ASP A 59 2.13 -2.28 -34.19
CA ASP A 59 2.47 -1.02 -34.86
C ASP A 59 1.28 -0.04 -34.80
N ARG A 60 0.04 -0.53 -34.98
CA ARG A 60 -1.16 0.30 -34.78
C ARG A 60 -1.37 0.76 -33.34
N ALA A 61 -1.02 -0.07 -32.35
CA ALA A 61 -1.09 0.32 -30.95
C ALA A 61 -0.08 1.44 -30.64
N ILE A 62 1.15 1.31 -31.16
CA ILE A 62 2.21 2.31 -31.03
C ILE A 62 1.77 3.66 -31.60
N GLU A 63 1.21 3.67 -32.81
CA GLU A 63 0.74 4.92 -33.44
C GLU A 63 -0.39 5.58 -32.65
N LEU A 64 -1.31 4.79 -32.07
CA LEU A 64 -2.30 5.32 -31.14
C LEU A 64 -1.65 5.92 -29.90
N PHE A 65 -0.70 5.22 -29.28
CA PHE A 65 -0.04 5.69 -28.05
C PHE A 65 0.78 6.96 -28.25
N LYS A 66 1.43 7.10 -29.42
CA LYS A 66 2.08 8.36 -29.83
C LYS A 66 1.06 9.49 -29.93
N LYS A 67 -0.05 9.25 -30.64
CA LYS A 67 -1.10 10.26 -30.83
C LYS A 67 -1.68 10.75 -29.50
N GLU A 68 -1.85 9.85 -28.55
CA GLU A 68 -2.42 10.14 -27.22
C GLU A 68 -1.35 10.55 -26.19
N ASN A 69 -0.08 10.70 -26.58
CA ASN A 69 1.05 11.09 -25.72
C ASN A 69 1.16 10.24 -24.43
N VAL A 70 1.13 8.93 -24.58
CA VAL A 70 1.21 8.01 -23.44
C VAL A 70 2.62 8.03 -22.81
N GLU A 71 2.67 8.25 -21.49
CA GLU A 71 3.91 8.26 -20.70
C GLU A 71 4.40 6.86 -20.30
N ALA A 72 3.48 5.88 -20.22
CA ALA A 72 3.81 4.51 -19.84
C ALA A 72 2.99 3.45 -20.58
N VAL A 73 3.63 2.34 -20.97
CA VAL A 73 3.02 1.21 -21.67
C VAL A 73 3.13 -0.06 -20.83
N SER A 74 2.04 -0.84 -20.78
CA SER A 74 2.01 -2.17 -20.16
C SER A 74 1.76 -3.25 -21.23
N ILE A 75 2.60 -4.28 -21.26
CA ILE A 75 2.43 -5.47 -22.10
C ILE A 75 2.06 -6.65 -21.22
N CYS A 76 0.88 -7.21 -21.45
CA CYS A 76 0.39 -8.41 -20.75
C CYS A 76 -0.49 -9.25 -21.68
N PHE A 77 0.03 -10.39 -22.13
CA PHE A 77 -0.59 -11.35 -23.03
C PHE A 77 -1.02 -12.62 -22.27
N MET A 78 -2.12 -13.23 -22.69
CA MET A 78 -2.62 -14.49 -22.11
C MET A 78 -1.55 -15.58 -22.22
N ASN A 79 -1.39 -16.36 -21.15
CA ASN A 79 -0.43 -17.47 -21.05
C ASN A 79 1.05 -17.12 -21.27
N ALA A 80 1.43 -15.84 -21.34
CA ALA A 80 2.83 -15.44 -21.48
C ALA A 80 3.73 -15.90 -20.33
N PHE A 81 3.16 -16.18 -19.15
CA PHE A 81 3.90 -16.79 -18.03
C PHE A 81 4.54 -18.15 -18.39
N ALA A 82 3.96 -18.87 -19.35
CA ALA A 82 4.47 -20.16 -19.82
C ALA A 82 5.45 -20.02 -21.00
N ASN A 83 5.34 -18.94 -21.77
CA ASN A 83 6.25 -18.62 -22.87
C ASN A 83 6.28 -17.09 -23.08
N PRO A 84 7.39 -16.41 -22.73
CA PRO A 84 7.46 -14.95 -22.75
C PRO A 84 7.72 -14.36 -24.14
N VAL A 85 7.97 -15.19 -25.16
CA VAL A 85 8.49 -14.74 -26.47
C VAL A 85 7.62 -13.66 -27.11
N HIS A 86 6.30 -13.80 -27.10
CA HIS A 86 5.39 -12.80 -27.66
C HIS A 86 5.48 -11.45 -26.94
N GLU A 87 5.56 -11.46 -25.60
CA GLU A 87 5.69 -10.22 -24.83
C GLU A 87 7.03 -9.55 -25.09
N GLN A 88 8.13 -10.32 -25.17
CA GLN A 88 9.47 -9.79 -25.45
C GLN A 88 9.59 -9.22 -26.86
N GLN A 89 9.01 -9.88 -27.86
CA GLN A 89 8.94 -9.37 -29.23
C GLN A 89 8.15 -8.04 -29.32
N ALA A 90 7.02 -7.95 -28.61
CA ALA A 90 6.25 -6.72 -28.53
C ALA A 90 7.02 -5.61 -27.78
N ALA A 91 7.69 -5.96 -26.68
CA ALA A 91 8.50 -5.04 -25.90
C ALA A 91 9.62 -4.41 -26.72
N GLU A 92 10.35 -5.22 -27.50
CA GLU A 92 11.43 -4.76 -28.37
C GLU A 92 10.94 -3.72 -29.40
N ARG A 93 9.75 -3.94 -29.98
CA ARG A 93 9.14 -2.99 -30.91
C ARG A 93 8.73 -1.69 -30.20
N VAL A 94 8.13 -1.80 -29.03
CA VAL A 94 7.72 -0.63 -28.22
C VAL A 94 8.95 0.19 -27.82
N ARG A 95 10.02 -0.43 -27.30
CA ARG A 95 11.26 0.27 -26.93
C ARG A 95 11.87 1.04 -28.11
N LYS A 96 11.83 0.47 -29.32
CA LYS A 96 12.33 1.14 -30.53
C LYS A 96 11.49 2.34 -30.95
N ALA A 97 10.17 2.25 -30.83
CA ALA A 97 9.26 3.26 -31.35
C ALA A 97 8.87 4.34 -30.31
N LEU A 98 9.03 4.03 -29.02
CA LEU A 98 8.67 4.85 -27.87
C LEU A 98 9.79 4.76 -26.81
N PRO A 99 11.01 5.25 -27.10
CA PRO A 99 12.18 5.07 -26.22
C PRO A 99 12.06 5.79 -24.87
N ASP A 100 11.31 6.89 -24.82
CA ASP A 100 11.15 7.71 -23.60
C ASP A 100 9.97 7.25 -22.74
N THR A 101 9.20 6.26 -23.20
CA THR A 101 8.00 5.77 -22.51
C THR A 101 8.38 4.68 -21.52
N TYR A 102 7.85 4.76 -20.30
CA TYR A 102 8.06 3.74 -19.28
C TYR A 102 7.39 2.42 -19.69
N LEU A 103 8.16 1.34 -19.85
CA LEU A 103 7.65 0.06 -20.33
C LEU A 103 7.67 -1.02 -19.24
N THR A 104 6.50 -1.54 -18.91
CA THR A 104 6.37 -2.75 -18.09
C THR A 104 5.99 -3.95 -18.95
N VAL A 105 6.78 -5.02 -18.86
CA VAL A 105 6.48 -6.32 -19.47
C VAL A 105 6.04 -7.29 -18.37
N SER A 106 4.87 -7.91 -18.52
CA SER A 106 4.27 -8.67 -17.43
C SER A 106 5.08 -9.90 -17.02
N THR A 107 5.78 -10.55 -17.96
CA THR A 107 6.64 -11.70 -17.65
C THR A 107 7.90 -11.34 -16.89
N ASP A 108 8.37 -10.09 -17.02
CA ASP A 108 9.58 -9.61 -16.34
C ASP A 108 9.25 -9.21 -14.90
N LEU A 109 8.05 -8.67 -14.68
CA LEU A 109 7.58 -8.24 -13.36
C LEU A 109 6.93 -9.39 -12.56
N LEU A 110 6.01 -10.14 -13.17
CA LEU A 110 5.20 -11.16 -12.50
C LEU A 110 4.80 -12.29 -13.47
N SER A 111 5.61 -13.35 -13.52
CA SER A 111 5.33 -14.54 -14.33
C SER A 111 4.34 -15.51 -13.64
N ALA A 112 3.15 -15.00 -13.32
CA ALA A 112 2.07 -15.73 -12.64
C ALA A 112 0.96 -16.15 -13.61
N ILE A 113 0.37 -17.34 -13.42
CA ILE A 113 -0.73 -17.85 -14.27
C ILE A 113 -2.00 -16.98 -14.27
N ARG A 114 -2.30 -16.32 -13.13
CA ARG A 114 -3.56 -15.60 -12.93
C ARG A 114 -3.58 -14.29 -13.73
N PHE A 115 -4.35 -14.26 -14.82
CA PHE A 115 -4.32 -13.17 -15.79
C PHE A 115 -4.75 -11.81 -15.22
N TYR A 116 -5.84 -11.73 -14.44
CA TYR A 116 -6.30 -10.44 -13.90
C TYR A 116 -5.30 -9.84 -12.92
N GLU A 117 -4.72 -10.66 -12.03
CA GLU A 117 -3.69 -10.23 -11.08
C GLU A 117 -2.45 -9.73 -11.81
N ARG A 118 -2.02 -10.46 -12.83
CA ARG A 118 -0.85 -10.10 -13.63
C ARG A 118 -1.08 -8.78 -14.37
N ILE A 119 -2.20 -8.62 -15.08
CA ILE A 119 -2.48 -7.37 -15.80
C ILE A 119 -2.70 -6.18 -14.86
N SER A 120 -3.36 -6.38 -13.71
CA SER A 120 -3.58 -5.33 -12.70
C SER A 120 -2.24 -4.88 -12.10
N THR A 121 -1.36 -5.82 -11.75
CA THR A 121 -0.01 -5.55 -11.24
C THR A 121 0.85 -4.83 -12.28
N THR A 122 0.82 -5.29 -13.53
CA THR A 122 1.56 -4.66 -14.64
C THR A 122 1.11 -3.23 -14.88
N ALA A 123 -0.21 -2.98 -14.82
CA ALA A 123 -0.77 -1.64 -14.96
C ALA A 123 -0.42 -0.72 -13.78
N LEU A 124 -0.47 -1.23 -12.54
CA LEU A 124 -0.03 -0.50 -11.35
C LEU A 124 1.45 -0.08 -11.45
N ASN A 125 2.31 -0.99 -11.91
CA ASN A 125 3.72 -0.70 -12.13
C ASN A 125 3.93 0.42 -13.16
N SER A 126 3.27 0.33 -14.32
CA SER A 126 3.35 1.37 -15.34
C SER A 126 2.74 2.70 -14.88
N TYR A 127 1.73 2.69 -14.02
CA TYR A 127 1.09 3.91 -13.52
C TYR A 127 2.01 4.69 -12.57
N VAL A 128 2.75 3.99 -11.71
CA VAL A 128 3.63 4.61 -10.71
C VAL A 128 5.07 4.78 -11.23
N GLY A 129 5.45 3.97 -12.22
CA GLY A 129 6.77 3.90 -12.82
C GLY A 129 7.40 5.24 -13.17
N PRO A 130 6.76 6.09 -14.00
CA PRO A 130 7.30 7.40 -14.37
C PRO A 130 7.61 8.29 -13.15
N ILE A 131 6.68 8.39 -12.20
CA ILE A 131 6.82 9.23 -11.00
C ILE A 131 8.00 8.77 -10.15
N LEU A 132 8.12 7.46 -9.92
CA LEU A 132 9.23 6.90 -9.15
C LEU A 132 10.57 7.04 -9.90
N ASN A 133 10.56 6.85 -11.20
CA ASN A 133 11.73 6.96 -12.07
C ASN A 133 12.34 8.37 -11.98
N ASP A 134 11.51 9.40 -12.14
CA ASP A 134 11.94 10.80 -12.08
C ASP A 134 12.44 11.17 -10.68
N TYR A 135 11.75 10.70 -9.63
CA TYR A 135 12.18 10.91 -8.25
C TYR A 135 13.56 10.30 -7.98
N LEU A 136 13.76 9.04 -8.38
CA LEU A 136 15.02 8.33 -8.15
C LEU A 136 16.16 8.95 -8.97
N GLU A 137 15.90 9.39 -10.19
CA GLU A 137 16.89 10.07 -11.02
C GLU A 137 17.37 11.39 -10.41
N GLN A 138 16.43 12.20 -9.92
CA GLN A 138 16.77 13.44 -9.21
C GLN A 138 17.55 13.16 -7.92
N LEU A 139 17.14 12.14 -7.16
CA LEU A 139 17.79 11.75 -5.92
C LEU A 139 19.23 11.28 -6.17
N THR A 140 19.43 10.36 -7.12
CA THR A 140 20.78 9.83 -7.44
C THR A 140 21.67 10.93 -7.99
N GLY A 141 21.16 11.76 -8.92
CA GLY A 141 21.94 12.87 -9.47
C GLY A 141 22.36 13.88 -8.41
N ARG A 142 21.51 14.16 -7.42
CA ARG A 142 21.85 15.08 -6.32
C ARG A 142 22.87 14.48 -5.36
N LEU A 143 22.74 13.19 -5.02
CA LEU A 143 23.72 12.48 -4.20
C LEU A 143 25.10 12.47 -4.87
N GLU A 144 25.15 12.26 -6.19
CA GLU A 144 26.40 12.32 -6.97
C GLU A 144 27.02 13.73 -6.96
N GLN A 145 26.20 14.77 -7.18
CA GLN A 145 26.65 16.17 -7.14
C GLN A 145 27.22 16.56 -5.76
N ASP A 146 26.62 16.05 -4.69
CA ASP A 146 27.06 16.28 -3.31
C ASP A 146 28.25 15.38 -2.90
N GLY A 147 28.74 14.51 -3.79
CA GLY A 147 29.90 13.64 -3.54
C GLY A 147 29.63 12.46 -2.61
N PHE A 148 28.38 11.98 -2.55
CA PHE A 148 28.01 10.82 -1.75
C PHE A 148 28.70 9.54 -2.26
N LEU A 149 29.48 8.88 -1.39
CA LEU A 149 30.22 7.64 -1.71
C LEU A 149 29.57 6.37 -1.16
N GLY A 150 28.40 6.50 -0.52
CA GLY A 150 27.70 5.38 0.08
C GLY A 150 26.84 4.60 -0.91
N LEU A 151 26.18 3.55 -0.40
CA LEU A 151 25.20 2.77 -1.15
C LEU A 151 23.79 3.29 -0.84
N LEU A 152 23.09 3.76 -1.87
CA LEU A 152 21.66 4.04 -1.77
C LEU A 152 20.87 2.74 -1.97
N LEU A 153 19.98 2.44 -1.03
CA LEU A 153 19.06 1.31 -1.11
C LEU A 153 17.63 1.79 -0.89
N ILE A 154 16.70 1.17 -1.61
CA ILE A 154 15.27 1.49 -1.60
C ILE A 154 14.52 0.38 -0.91
N MET A 155 13.64 0.74 0.03
CA MET A 155 12.80 -0.21 0.74
C MET A 155 11.76 -0.83 -0.19
N GLN A 156 11.57 -2.14 -0.07
CA GLN A 156 10.54 -2.90 -0.77
C GLN A 156 9.37 -3.22 0.16
N SER A 157 8.22 -3.49 -0.43
CA SER A 157 7.02 -3.93 0.28
C SER A 157 7.17 -5.31 0.94
N ASN A 158 8.17 -6.11 0.56
CA ASN A 158 8.48 -7.44 1.12
C ASN A 158 9.35 -7.39 2.41
N GLY A 159 9.68 -6.19 2.90
CA GLY A 159 10.48 -5.97 4.10
C GLY A 159 12.00 -5.99 3.88
N GLY A 160 12.48 -6.18 2.65
CA GLY A 160 13.89 -6.05 2.30
C GLY A 160 14.18 -4.79 1.51
N VAL A 161 15.42 -4.65 1.08
CA VAL A 161 15.90 -3.49 0.29
C VAL A 161 16.45 -3.90 -1.07
N MET A 162 16.45 -2.97 -2.04
CA MET A 162 16.97 -3.17 -3.39
C MET A 162 17.71 -1.92 -3.91
N ALA A 163 18.49 -2.08 -4.98
CA ALA A 163 19.13 -0.94 -5.63
C ALA A 163 18.12 -0.05 -6.38
N PRO A 164 18.39 1.26 -6.55
CA PRO A 164 17.52 2.18 -7.28
C PRO A 164 17.15 1.72 -8.68
N ASP A 165 18.08 1.13 -9.44
CA ASP A 165 17.81 0.66 -10.81
C ASP A 165 16.76 -0.46 -10.86
N VAL A 166 16.77 -1.34 -9.85
CA VAL A 166 15.75 -2.39 -9.69
C VAL A 166 14.40 -1.76 -9.34
N ALA A 167 14.42 -0.76 -8.45
CA ALA A 167 13.21 0.00 -8.08
C ALA A 167 12.59 0.73 -9.27
N ARG A 168 13.42 1.29 -10.15
CA ARG A 168 12.97 1.94 -11.40
C ARG A 168 12.25 0.96 -12.31
N GLN A 169 12.73 -0.29 -12.43
CA GLN A 169 12.10 -1.31 -13.28
C GLN A 169 10.82 -1.90 -12.65
N GLY A 170 10.82 -2.06 -11.32
CA GLY A 170 9.73 -2.65 -10.55
C GLY A 170 9.10 -1.68 -9.56
N ALA A 171 8.59 -0.53 -10.02
CA ALA A 171 7.98 0.49 -9.15
C ALA A 171 6.84 -0.05 -8.26
N ALA A 172 6.11 -1.07 -8.71
CA ALA A 172 5.07 -1.70 -7.90
C ALA A 172 5.62 -2.41 -6.64
N LEU A 173 6.91 -2.74 -6.59
CA LEU A 173 7.57 -3.32 -5.41
C LEU A 173 7.73 -2.30 -4.27
N THR A 174 7.64 -0.99 -4.55
CA THR A 174 7.77 0.07 -3.53
C THR A 174 6.43 0.49 -2.94
N LEU A 175 5.32 -0.05 -3.43
CA LEU A 175 3.97 0.24 -2.91
C LEU A 175 3.82 -0.29 -1.48
N LEU A 176 3.55 0.61 -0.52
CA LEU A 176 3.57 0.34 0.92
C LEU A 176 4.96 -0.02 1.50
N SER A 177 6.04 0.43 0.85
CA SER A 177 7.42 0.21 1.33
C SER A 177 7.74 0.91 2.67
N GLY A 178 7.14 2.07 2.95
CA GLY A 178 7.36 2.79 4.22
C GLY A 178 7.01 1.94 5.45
N PRO A 179 5.75 1.51 5.58
CA PRO A 179 5.31 0.62 6.66
C PRO A 179 6.03 -0.73 6.69
N ALA A 180 6.65 -1.16 5.59
CA ALA A 180 7.33 -2.45 5.51
C ALA A 180 8.54 -2.57 6.46
N GLY A 181 9.10 -1.46 6.93
CA GLY A 181 10.15 -1.48 7.97
C GLY A 181 9.64 -1.83 9.36
N GLY A 182 8.37 -1.51 9.66
CA GLY A 182 7.78 -1.65 10.98
C GLY A 182 7.81 -3.09 11.54
N PRO A 183 7.33 -4.11 10.80
CA PRO A 183 7.24 -5.49 11.30
C PRO A 183 8.59 -6.08 11.74
N GLY A 184 9.65 -5.86 10.95
CA GLY A 184 11.00 -6.34 11.27
C GLY A 184 11.57 -5.67 12.52
N ALA A 185 11.44 -4.34 12.62
CA ALA A 185 11.83 -3.60 13.82
C ALA A 185 11.04 -4.03 15.06
N GLY A 186 9.72 -4.18 14.92
CA GLY A 186 8.85 -4.59 16.02
C GLY A 186 9.24 -5.94 16.60
N LEU A 187 9.59 -6.91 15.75
CA LEU A 187 10.10 -8.20 16.21
C LEU A 187 11.40 -8.07 16.99
N ALA A 188 12.30 -7.17 16.60
CA ALA A 188 13.54 -6.95 17.34
C ALA A 188 13.29 -6.40 18.74
N TYR A 189 12.32 -5.48 18.89
CA TYR A 189 11.89 -5.01 20.22
C TYR A 189 11.18 -6.11 21.02
N ALA A 190 10.32 -6.93 20.39
CA ALA A 190 9.67 -8.05 21.04
C ALA A 190 10.69 -9.07 21.58
N LYS A 191 11.72 -9.40 20.80
CA LYS A 191 12.79 -10.33 21.19
C LYS A 191 13.59 -9.86 22.40
N ALA A 192 13.76 -8.56 22.59
CA ALA A 192 14.38 -8.01 23.80
C ALA A 192 13.56 -8.26 25.09
N HIS A 193 12.31 -8.69 24.94
CA HIS A 193 11.38 -9.05 26.02
C HIS A 193 11.02 -10.55 26.01
N ASP A 194 11.87 -11.39 25.44
CA ASP A 194 11.66 -12.84 25.34
C ASP A 194 10.37 -13.22 24.58
N GLN A 195 9.97 -12.39 23.60
CA GLN A 195 8.82 -12.65 22.73
C GLN A 195 9.29 -12.86 21.27
N GLU A 196 8.83 -13.94 20.64
CA GLU A 196 9.13 -14.26 19.24
C GLU A 196 8.01 -13.85 18.27
N GLN A 197 6.99 -13.19 18.81
CA GLN A 197 5.80 -12.79 18.10
C GLN A 197 5.30 -11.45 18.64
N CYS A 198 4.67 -10.66 17.78
CA CYS A 198 4.09 -9.38 18.17
C CYS A 198 3.05 -8.90 17.17
N ILE A 199 2.20 -7.99 17.62
CA ILE A 199 1.42 -7.12 16.76
C ILE A 199 2.17 -5.80 16.68
N VAL A 200 2.42 -5.30 15.48
CA VAL A 200 2.93 -3.94 15.27
C VAL A 200 1.76 -3.06 14.89
N MET A 201 1.66 -1.89 15.51
CA MET A 201 0.80 -0.80 15.06
C MET A 201 1.66 0.43 14.73
N ASP A 202 1.35 1.13 13.65
CA ASP A 202 1.93 2.44 13.31
C ASP A 202 0.78 3.40 13.10
N MET A 203 0.76 4.52 13.84
CA MET A 203 -0.24 5.56 13.62
C MET A 203 0.44 6.89 13.30
N GLY A 204 0.20 7.34 12.08
CA GLY A 204 0.64 8.63 11.58
C GLY A 204 -0.46 9.71 11.57
N GLY A 205 -0.24 10.73 10.76
CA GLY A 205 -1.20 11.81 10.56
C GLY A 205 -2.38 11.44 9.66
N THR A 206 -2.27 10.41 8.82
CA THR A 206 -3.31 10.10 7.82
C THR A 206 -3.84 8.68 7.91
N SER A 207 -3.01 7.76 8.39
CA SER A 207 -3.27 6.33 8.34
C SER A 207 -2.80 5.65 9.62
N PHE A 208 -3.32 4.44 9.78
CA PHE A 208 -2.96 3.49 10.80
C PHE A 208 -2.63 2.18 10.10
N GLU A 209 -1.43 1.68 10.30
CA GLU A 209 -0.99 0.40 9.80
C GLU A 209 -0.89 -0.61 10.93
N THR A 210 -1.25 -1.85 10.66
CA THR A 210 -1.02 -2.94 11.60
C THR A 210 -0.55 -4.20 10.89
N ALA A 211 0.34 -4.93 11.54
CA ALA A 211 0.90 -6.16 11.05
C ALA A 211 1.03 -7.17 12.17
N LEU A 212 0.79 -8.43 11.85
CA LEU A 212 1.06 -9.56 12.74
C LEU A 212 2.40 -10.20 12.36
N VAL A 213 3.22 -10.47 13.38
CA VAL A 213 4.51 -11.14 13.25
C VAL A 213 4.49 -12.39 14.12
N VAL A 214 4.79 -13.54 13.51
CA VAL A 214 4.88 -14.85 14.19
C VAL A 214 6.14 -15.53 13.66
N ASP A 215 7.20 -15.56 14.48
CA ASP A 215 8.59 -15.94 14.15
C ASP A 215 9.27 -15.02 13.12
N SER A 216 8.55 -14.67 12.06
CA SER A 216 8.91 -13.75 11.00
C SER A 216 7.69 -12.96 10.52
N PRO A 217 7.88 -11.78 9.89
CA PRO A 217 6.77 -11.02 9.32
C PRO A 217 5.97 -11.85 8.32
N ILE A 218 4.63 -11.86 8.46
CA ILE A 218 3.76 -12.64 7.57
C ILE A 218 3.85 -12.05 6.15
N MET A 219 4.17 -12.91 5.19
CA MET A 219 4.17 -12.57 3.77
C MET A 219 2.79 -12.82 3.13
N ALA A 220 2.40 -11.97 2.18
CA ALA A 220 1.27 -12.15 1.31
C ALA A 220 1.74 -12.09 -0.16
N ASN A 221 1.21 -12.98 -1.00
CA ASN A 221 1.50 -12.99 -2.45
C ASN A 221 0.43 -12.24 -3.26
N GLU A 222 -0.55 -11.67 -2.58
CA GLU A 222 -1.58 -10.83 -3.17
C GLU A 222 -2.04 -9.78 -2.15
N GLY A 223 -2.41 -8.61 -2.67
CA GLY A 223 -2.84 -7.47 -1.89
C GLY A 223 -3.76 -6.57 -2.69
N THR A 224 -4.09 -5.42 -2.09
CA THR A 224 -4.94 -4.42 -2.71
C THR A 224 -4.39 -3.03 -2.41
N ILE A 225 -4.20 -2.21 -3.44
CA ILE A 225 -3.80 -0.80 -3.35
C ILE A 225 -4.91 0.03 -3.96
N ASP A 226 -5.56 0.88 -3.16
CA ASP A 226 -6.72 1.68 -3.59
C ASP A 226 -7.75 0.86 -4.39
N ARG A 227 -8.15 -0.30 -3.85
CA ARG A 227 -9.08 -1.28 -4.47
C ARG A 227 -8.56 -1.98 -5.73
N HIS A 228 -7.38 -1.64 -6.24
CA HIS A 228 -6.68 -2.36 -7.32
C HIS A 228 -5.90 -3.55 -6.79
N ARG A 229 -5.97 -4.69 -7.48
CA ARG A 229 -5.23 -5.89 -7.07
C ARG A 229 -3.75 -5.79 -7.44
N ILE A 230 -2.89 -6.17 -6.51
CA ILE A 230 -1.47 -6.40 -6.72
C ILE A 230 -1.15 -7.84 -6.32
N ALA A 231 -0.25 -8.50 -7.04
CA ALA A 231 0.11 -9.90 -6.80
C ALA A 231 1.64 -10.10 -6.74
N LEU A 232 2.33 -9.12 -6.17
CA LEU A 232 3.74 -9.21 -5.82
C LEU A 232 3.87 -9.63 -4.34
N PRO A 233 4.92 -10.38 -3.98
CA PRO A 233 5.23 -10.65 -2.58
C PRO A 233 5.38 -9.37 -1.78
N MET A 234 4.63 -9.25 -0.69
CA MET A 234 4.61 -8.09 0.20
C MET A 234 4.35 -8.54 1.63
N LEU A 235 4.72 -7.71 2.60
CA LEU A 235 4.34 -7.92 3.99
C LEU A 235 2.83 -7.79 4.15
N GLY A 236 2.25 -8.66 4.97
CA GLY A 236 0.84 -8.72 5.28
C GLY A 236 0.39 -7.61 6.21
N ILE A 237 0.66 -6.36 5.82
CA ILE A 237 0.30 -5.12 6.51
C ILE A 237 -1.11 -4.73 6.10
N HIS A 238 -1.91 -4.34 7.09
CA HIS A 238 -3.24 -3.82 6.89
C HIS A 238 -3.27 -2.33 7.20
N THR A 239 -3.75 -1.53 6.25
CA THR A 239 -3.87 -0.08 6.39
C THR A 239 -5.32 0.31 6.59
N ILE A 240 -5.57 1.11 7.61
CA ILE A 240 -6.86 1.71 7.93
C ILE A 240 -6.73 3.22 7.69
N GLY A 241 -7.75 3.84 7.09
CA GLY A 241 -7.88 5.29 6.96
C GLY A 241 -8.21 5.99 8.30
N ALA A 242 -7.40 5.73 9.33
CA ALA A 242 -7.53 6.29 10.66
C ALA A 242 -6.17 6.85 11.08
N GLY A 243 -6.04 8.17 11.27
CA GLY A 243 -4.81 8.83 11.67
C GLY A 243 -5.12 10.14 12.39
N GLY A 244 -4.10 10.92 12.73
CA GLY A 244 -4.30 12.21 13.44
C GLY A 244 -5.25 13.18 12.72
N GLY A 245 -5.22 13.21 11.39
CA GLY A 245 -6.06 14.06 10.54
C GLY A 245 -7.43 13.47 10.22
N SER A 246 -7.78 12.29 10.72
CA SER A 246 -9.11 11.70 10.48
C SER A 246 -10.21 12.60 11.02
N ILE A 247 -11.15 12.96 10.16
CA ILE A 247 -12.20 13.94 10.45
C ILE A 247 -13.31 13.29 11.26
N GLY A 248 -13.77 13.95 12.31
CA GLY A 248 -15.00 13.65 13.04
C GLY A 248 -16.22 14.24 12.33
N TRP A 249 -17.25 13.43 12.10
CA TRP A 249 -18.48 13.85 11.42
C TRP A 249 -19.67 13.01 11.88
N LEU A 250 -20.88 13.52 11.67
CA LEU A 250 -22.11 12.78 11.95
C LEU A 250 -22.68 12.21 10.65
N ASP A 251 -23.03 10.92 10.66
CA ASP A 251 -23.73 10.31 9.53
C ASP A 251 -25.20 10.75 9.44
N GLU A 252 -25.90 10.34 8.38
CA GLU A 252 -27.31 10.69 8.16
C GLU A 252 -28.23 10.25 9.31
N GLY A 253 -27.80 9.26 10.11
CA GLY A 253 -28.49 8.80 11.31
C GLY A 253 -28.10 9.53 12.60
N GLY A 254 -27.22 10.53 12.52
CA GLY A 254 -26.72 11.27 13.68
C GLY A 254 -25.66 10.53 14.51
N LEU A 255 -25.10 9.44 14.00
CA LEU A 255 -24.04 8.70 14.71
C LEU A 255 -22.68 9.33 14.43
N LEU A 256 -21.88 9.47 15.49
CA LEU A 256 -20.51 9.95 15.38
C LEU A 256 -19.63 8.95 14.63
N ARG A 257 -18.94 9.45 13.61
CA ARG A 257 -17.93 8.75 12.82
C ARG A 257 -16.62 9.52 12.87
N VAL A 258 -15.51 8.79 12.78
CA VAL A 258 -14.18 9.37 12.64
C VAL A 258 -13.46 8.64 11.51
N GLY A 259 -13.05 9.39 10.49
CA GLY A 259 -12.58 8.82 9.22
C GLY A 259 -13.73 8.28 8.35
N PRO A 260 -13.43 7.65 7.19
CA PRO A 260 -12.10 7.51 6.59
C PRO A 260 -11.59 8.81 5.95
N LYS A 261 -12.42 9.86 5.88
CA LYS A 261 -12.01 11.18 5.40
C LYS A 261 -10.92 11.75 6.30
N SER A 262 -9.89 12.34 5.70
CA SER A 262 -8.77 12.96 6.40
C SER A 262 -8.60 14.41 5.96
N ALA A 263 -8.20 15.27 6.88
CA ALA A 263 -7.81 16.66 6.62
C ALA A 263 -6.39 16.79 6.02
N GLY A 264 -5.65 15.67 5.93
CA GLY A 264 -4.29 15.65 5.42
C GLY A 264 -3.33 16.51 6.24
N ALA A 265 -2.30 17.05 5.60
CA ALA A 265 -1.37 18.02 6.19
C ALA A 265 -1.65 19.47 5.79
N ASP A 266 -2.46 19.67 4.75
CA ASP A 266 -2.88 20.96 4.20
C ASP A 266 -4.34 20.85 3.71
N PRO A 267 -5.31 21.55 4.33
CA PRO A 267 -5.15 22.51 5.42
C PRO A 267 -4.82 21.87 6.77
N GLY A 268 -4.98 20.55 6.89
CA GLY A 268 -4.69 19.78 8.11
C GLY A 268 -5.71 19.98 9.25
N PRO A 269 -5.43 19.41 10.44
CA PRO A 269 -6.17 19.66 11.67
C PRO A 269 -6.43 21.15 11.93
N ALA A 270 -7.58 21.48 12.52
CA ALA A 270 -7.93 22.87 12.83
C ALA A 270 -6.90 23.51 13.77
N CYS A 271 -6.39 22.74 14.73
CA CYS A 271 -5.35 23.15 15.67
C CYS A 271 -4.00 23.48 15.02
N TYR A 272 -3.76 23.19 13.74
CA TYR A 272 -2.54 23.62 13.06
C TYR A 272 -2.59 25.09 12.63
N GLY A 273 -3.75 25.75 12.68
CA GLY A 273 -3.88 27.18 12.35
C GLY A 273 -3.64 27.51 10.87
N ARG A 274 -3.78 26.52 9.97
CA ARG A 274 -3.53 26.65 8.52
C ARG A 274 -4.81 26.77 7.68
N GLY A 275 -5.91 27.14 8.30
CA GLY A 275 -7.22 27.28 7.64
C GLY A 275 -8.08 26.01 7.66
N GLY A 276 -7.67 24.96 8.37
CA GLY A 276 -8.52 23.81 8.64
C GLY A 276 -9.66 24.19 9.59
N THR A 277 -10.89 23.77 9.30
CA THR A 277 -12.08 24.10 10.10
C THR A 277 -12.84 22.87 10.59
N LEU A 278 -12.55 21.69 10.04
CA LEU A 278 -13.21 20.45 10.42
C LEU A 278 -12.48 19.79 11.59
N PRO A 279 -13.19 19.19 12.56
CA PRO A 279 -12.57 18.58 13.73
C PRO A 279 -11.89 17.26 13.37
N THR A 280 -10.68 17.05 13.85
CA THR A 280 -9.86 15.84 13.60
C THR A 280 -9.50 15.09 14.88
N CYS A 281 -8.92 13.88 14.75
CA CYS A 281 -8.36 13.15 15.89
C CYS A 281 -7.33 13.98 16.66
N THR A 282 -6.46 14.73 15.97
CA THR A 282 -5.46 15.61 16.61
C THR A 282 -6.14 16.73 17.40
N ASP A 283 -7.23 17.33 16.88
CA ASP A 283 -8.00 18.35 17.60
C ASP A 283 -8.59 17.78 18.89
N ALA A 284 -9.19 16.58 18.81
CA ALA A 284 -9.73 15.90 19.99
C ALA A 284 -8.62 15.58 21.02
N ASN A 285 -7.47 15.08 20.56
CA ASN A 285 -6.32 14.81 21.43
C ASN A 285 -5.81 16.08 22.12
N LEU A 286 -5.80 17.22 21.42
CA LEU A 286 -5.39 18.50 21.98
C LEU A 286 -6.39 19.00 23.03
N VAL A 287 -7.69 18.95 22.73
CA VAL A 287 -8.75 19.37 23.66
C VAL A 287 -8.76 18.53 24.94
N LEU A 288 -8.50 17.23 24.82
CA LEU A 288 -8.38 16.32 25.98
C LEU A 288 -7.08 16.50 26.77
N GLY A 289 -6.15 17.34 26.30
CA GLY A 289 -4.88 17.59 26.97
C GLY A 289 -3.82 16.50 26.77
N TYR A 290 -3.97 15.63 25.78
CA TYR A 290 -2.98 14.59 25.46
C TYR A 290 -1.78 15.14 24.68
N LEU A 291 -1.94 16.29 24.04
CA LEU A 291 -0.88 17.01 23.33
C LEU A 291 -0.52 18.29 24.08
N ASN A 292 0.78 18.58 24.16
CA ASN A 292 1.26 19.86 24.63
C ASN A 292 1.21 20.89 23.49
N PRO A 293 0.40 21.96 23.59
CA PRO A 293 0.25 22.96 22.52
C PRO A 293 1.55 23.70 22.17
N ASP A 294 2.47 23.83 23.14
CA ASP A 294 3.71 24.62 23.01
C ASP A 294 4.90 23.78 22.50
N PHE A 295 4.76 22.46 22.42
CA PHE A 295 5.89 21.55 22.13
C PHE A 295 5.62 20.55 20.99
N PHE A 296 4.60 20.80 20.17
CA PHE A 296 4.31 19.92 19.05
C PHE A 296 5.42 19.95 17.98
N ALA A 297 5.79 18.78 17.45
CA ALA A 297 6.92 18.59 16.53
C ALA A 297 8.24 19.21 17.05
N GLY A 298 8.49 19.16 18.36
CA GLY A 298 9.66 19.75 19.00
C GLY A 298 9.59 21.27 19.13
N GLY A 299 8.38 21.83 19.24
CA GLY A 299 8.13 23.28 19.36
C GLY A 299 8.14 24.03 18.02
N LYS A 300 8.20 23.32 16.89
CA LYS A 300 8.18 23.94 15.55
C LYS A 300 6.79 24.38 15.12
N ILE A 301 5.76 23.79 15.71
CA ILE A 301 4.36 24.06 15.40
C ILE A 301 3.68 24.39 16.72
N GLN A 302 3.23 25.63 16.84
CA GLN A 302 2.36 26.05 17.93
C GLN A 302 0.94 25.59 17.62
N LEU A 303 0.31 24.84 18.53
CA LEU A 303 -1.06 24.38 18.32
C LEU A 303 -2.08 25.40 18.85
N ASP A 304 -3.14 25.61 18.08
CA ASP A 304 -4.26 26.47 18.45
C ASP A 304 -5.37 25.65 19.13
N VAL A 305 -5.43 25.75 20.46
CA VAL A 305 -6.45 25.09 21.27
C VAL A 305 -7.84 25.67 21.01
N ALA A 306 -7.96 26.98 20.73
CA ALA A 306 -9.25 27.61 20.50
C ALA A 306 -9.86 27.14 19.18
N ALA A 307 -9.06 27.06 18.11
CA ALA A 307 -9.49 26.53 16.82
C ALA A 307 -9.96 25.06 16.93
N ALA A 308 -9.25 24.23 17.69
CA ALA A 308 -9.65 22.84 17.94
C ALA A 308 -11.02 22.76 18.64
N ARG A 309 -11.21 23.58 19.68
CA ARG A 309 -12.47 23.64 20.45
C ARG A 309 -13.63 24.12 19.60
N GLU A 310 -13.42 25.15 18.77
CA GLU A 310 -14.44 25.71 17.88
C GLU A 310 -14.87 24.68 16.83
N ALA A 311 -13.93 24.02 16.17
CA ALA A 311 -14.23 22.98 15.18
C ALA A 311 -15.05 21.81 15.77
N ILE A 312 -14.68 21.34 16.98
CA ILE A 312 -15.43 20.29 17.68
C ILE A 312 -16.81 20.79 18.12
N ALA A 313 -16.90 22.02 18.63
CA ALA A 313 -18.15 22.62 19.06
C ALA A 313 -19.17 22.74 17.92
N GLU A 314 -18.73 23.23 16.76
CA GLU A 314 -19.60 23.46 15.61
C GLU A 314 -20.08 22.15 14.97
N HIS A 315 -19.17 21.20 14.74
CA HIS A 315 -19.45 20.06 13.87
C HIS A 315 -19.84 18.77 14.62
N VAL A 316 -19.55 18.67 15.92
CA VAL A 316 -19.83 17.46 16.71
C VAL A 316 -20.61 17.77 17.98
N ALA A 317 -20.08 18.62 18.87
CA ALA A 317 -20.66 18.83 20.19
C ALA A 317 -22.04 19.51 20.13
N GLY A 318 -22.17 20.59 19.33
CA GLY A 318 -23.42 21.31 19.12
C GLY A 318 -24.52 20.42 18.53
N PRO A 319 -24.27 19.73 17.40
CA PRO A 319 -25.23 18.81 16.80
C PRO A 319 -25.66 17.64 17.72
N LEU A 320 -24.76 17.16 18.58
CA LEU A 320 -25.07 16.10 19.57
C LEU A 320 -25.62 16.64 20.89
N ASN A 321 -25.69 17.96 21.07
CA ASN A 321 -26.07 18.63 22.32
C ASN A 321 -25.25 18.14 23.53
N MET A 322 -23.93 18.12 23.37
CA MET A 322 -22.96 17.74 24.39
C MET A 322 -21.91 18.84 24.59
N ASP A 323 -21.17 18.79 25.69
CA ASP A 323 -19.99 19.64 25.87
C ASP A 323 -18.82 19.19 24.97
N VAL A 324 -17.88 20.10 24.73
CA VAL A 324 -16.77 19.93 23.79
C VAL A 324 -15.83 18.80 24.24
N GLU A 325 -15.58 18.70 25.54
CA GLU A 325 -14.72 17.68 26.13
C GLU A 325 -15.33 16.28 25.98
N THR A 326 -16.63 16.13 26.23
CA THR A 326 -17.35 14.87 26.03
C THR A 326 -17.39 14.48 24.55
N ALA A 327 -17.61 15.44 23.65
CA ALA A 327 -17.55 15.21 22.20
C ALA A 327 -16.15 14.76 21.75
N ALA A 328 -15.09 15.43 22.22
CA ALA A 328 -13.70 15.07 21.95
C ALA A 328 -13.36 13.67 22.48
N ALA A 329 -13.81 13.33 23.69
CA ALA A 329 -13.65 11.99 24.27
C ALA A 329 -14.39 10.92 23.43
N GLY A 330 -15.58 11.26 22.92
CA GLY A 330 -16.32 10.42 21.98
C GLY A 330 -15.54 10.17 20.68
N MET A 331 -14.98 11.23 20.09
CA MET A 331 -14.13 11.12 18.89
C MET A 331 -12.92 10.22 19.13
N TYR A 332 -12.20 10.42 20.25
CA TYR A 332 -11.06 9.60 20.63
C TYR A 332 -11.44 8.12 20.74
N ARG A 333 -12.55 7.81 21.43
CA ARG A 333 -13.04 6.44 21.58
C ARG A 333 -13.41 5.80 20.25
N VAL A 334 -14.17 6.51 19.40
CA VAL A 334 -14.56 6.00 18.07
C VAL A 334 -13.33 5.73 17.20
N ALA A 335 -12.34 6.62 17.22
CA ALA A 335 -11.08 6.41 16.51
C ALA A 335 -10.34 5.15 17.00
N CYS A 336 -10.18 5.00 18.32
CA CYS A 336 -9.52 3.83 18.91
C CYS A 336 -10.29 2.53 18.65
N THR A 337 -11.63 2.53 18.75
CA THR A 337 -12.44 1.36 18.41
C THR A 337 -12.28 0.96 16.95
N ASN A 338 -12.27 1.93 16.02
CA ASN A 338 -12.03 1.65 14.59
C ASN A 338 -10.64 1.05 14.35
N MET A 339 -9.60 1.57 14.99
CA MET A 339 -8.23 1.02 14.90
C MET A 339 -8.14 -0.39 15.51
N ALA A 340 -8.75 -0.61 16.68
CA ALA A 340 -8.84 -1.91 17.30
C ALA A 340 -9.54 -2.94 16.40
N GLN A 341 -10.60 -2.55 15.67
CA GLN A 341 -11.23 -3.43 14.70
C GLN A 341 -10.26 -3.87 13.60
N GLY A 342 -9.44 -2.98 13.03
CA GLY A 342 -8.47 -3.43 12.02
C GLY A 342 -7.33 -4.27 12.60
N VAL A 343 -6.97 -4.12 13.88
CA VAL A 343 -6.09 -5.10 14.55
C VAL A 343 -6.77 -6.48 14.65
N ARG A 344 -8.07 -6.54 14.94
CA ARG A 344 -8.84 -7.81 14.89
C ARG A 344 -8.84 -8.41 13.49
N GLU A 345 -8.80 -7.60 12.44
CA GLU A 345 -8.74 -8.09 11.06
C GLU A 345 -7.42 -8.76 10.70
N VAL A 346 -6.29 -8.32 11.25
CA VAL A 346 -4.99 -8.98 10.99
C VAL A 346 -4.70 -10.15 11.93
N THR A 347 -5.43 -10.26 13.03
CA THR A 347 -5.27 -11.34 14.04
C THR A 347 -6.37 -12.39 13.91
N ILE A 348 -7.58 -12.09 14.36
CA ILE A 348 -8.69 -13.04 14.50
C ILE A 348 -9.10 -13.65 13.15
N LYS A 349 -9.15 -12.85 12.07
CA LYS A 349 -9.46 -13.40 10.73
C LYS A 349 -8.40 -14.39 10.22
N ARG A 350 -7.20 -14.37 10.81
CA ARG A 350 -6.10 -15.31 10.54
C ARG A 350 -5.99 -16.43 11.58
N GLY A 351 -6.90 -16.48 12.56
CA GLY A 351 -6.94 -17.52 13.58
C GLY A 351 -6.06 -17.25 14.81
N PHE A 352 -5.61 -16.02 15.01
CA PHE A 352 -4.77 -15.63 16.16
C PHE A 352 -5.56 -14.82 17.19
N ASP A 353 -5.36 -15.14 18.47
CA ASP A 353 -5.92 -14.37 19.57
C ASP A 353 -4.98 -13.19 19.92
N PRO A 354 -5.40 -11.93 19.76
CA PRO A 354 -4.52 -10.77 20.01
C PRO A 354 -3.95 -10.73 21.44
N ARG A 355 -4.62 -11.37 22.42
CA ARG A 355 -4.19 -11.40 23.83
C ARG A 355 -2.89 -12.17 24.05
N GLU A 356 -2.50 -13.00 23.09
CA GLU A 356 -1.27 -13.81 23.13
C GLU A 356 -0.04 -13.07 22.61
N PHE A 357 -0.20 -11.82 22.15
CA PHE A 357 0.85 -11.04 21.50
C PHE A 357 1.11 -9.73 22.25
N PRO A 358 2.37 -9.33 22.45
CA PRO A 358 2.68 -7.95 22.80
C PRO A 358 2.32 -7.03 21.62
N MET A 359 1.85 -5.82 21.94
CA MET A 359 1.68 -4.74 20.96
C MET A 359 2.93 -3.86 20.93
N ILE A 360 3.61 -3.80 19.79
CA ILE A 360 4.65 -2.81 19.52
C ILE A 360 4.00 -1.56 18.93
N VAL A 361 4.23 -0.43 19.59
CA VAL A 361 3.65 0.85 19.24
C VAL A 361 4.63 1.67 18.42
N ALA A 362 4.21 2.05 17.23
CA ALA A 362 4.95 2.89 16.29
C ALA A 362 4.12 4.10 15.86
N GLY A 363 4.78 5.02 15.16
CA GLY A 363 4.19 6.25 14.66
C GLY A 363 4.20 7.35 15.71
N GLY A 364 3.99 8.57 15.23
CA GLY A 364 3.96 9.77 16.08
C GLY A 364 2.69 9.85 16.94
N ALA A 365 1.58 9.31 16.44
CA ALA A 365 0.31 9.28 17.17
C ALA A 365 0.07 7.95 17.90
N GLY A 366 0.81 6.89 17.58
CA GLY A 366 0.60 5.56 18.15
C GLY A 366 0.54 5.53 19.68
N PRO A 367 1.55 6.08 20.39
CA PRO A 367 1.56 6.08 21.86
C PRO A 367 0.37 6.75 22.53
N ILE A 368 -0.29 7.70 21.85
CA ILE A 368 -1.46 8.42 22.36
C ILE A 368 -2.70 7.52 22.36
N HIS A 369 -2.79 6.58 21.42
CA HIS A 369 -3.97 5.74 21.19
C HIS A 369 -3.80 4.28 21.63
N ALA A 370 -2.55 3.81 21.79
CA ALA A 370 -2.23 2.42 22.04
C ALA A 370 -2.92 1.83 23.27
N SER A 371 -2.98 2.57 24.38
CA SER A 371 -3.56 2.06 25.64
C SER A 371 -5.02 1.65 25.48
N LEU A 372 -5.85 2.49 24.85
CA LEU A 372 -7.28 2.18 24.65
C LEU A 372 -7.48 1.06 23.62
N ILE A 373 -6.62 1.00 22.59
CA ILE A 373 -6.62 -0.11 21.63
C ILE A 373 -6.29 -1.43 22.33
N CYS A 374 -5.26 -1.44 23.18
CA CYS A 374 -4.86 -2.63 23.93
C CYS A 374 -5.95 -3.06 24.91
N GLU A 375 -6.58 -2.12 25.62
CA GLU A 375 -7.71 -2.40 26.52
C GLU A 375 -8.90 -3.03 25.78
N GLU A 376 -9.31 -2.46 24.65
CA GLU A 376 -10.40 -2.97 23.80
C GLU A 376 -10.12 -4.39 23.28
N LEU A 377 -8.85 -4.73 23.07
CA LEU A 377 -8.41 -6.04 22.56
C LEU A 377 -8.01 -7.03 23.67
N GLY A 378 -7.92 -6.57 24.92
CA GLY A 378 -7.41 -7.36 26.05
C GLY A 378 -5.91 -7.69 25.95
N ILE A 379 -5.12 -6.88 25.24
CA ILE A 379 -3.69 -7.09 25.05
C ILE A 379 -2.96 -6.75 26.37
N PRO A 380 -2.24 -7.71 26.98
CA PRO A 380 -1.68 -7.52 28.32
C PRO A 380 -0.37 -6.74 28.35
N LEU A 381 0.36 -6.68 27.22
CA LEU A 381 1.66 -6.03 27.14
C LEU A 381 1.72 -5.10 25.93
N GLN A 382 1.96 -3.82 26.18
CA GLN A 382 2.30 -2.83 25.16
C GLN A 382 3.73 -2.34 25.34
N LEU A 383 4.47 -2.24 24.25
CA LEU A 383 5.83 -1.75 24.20
C LEU A 383 5.84 -0.52 23.30
N ALA A 384 6.18 0.64 23.86
CA ALA A 384 6.37 1.88 23.11
C ALA A 384 7.87 2.22 23.09
N PRO A 385 8.60 1.85 22.03
CA PRO A 385 10.01 2.18 21.89
C PRO A 385 10.24 3.69 21.91
N ARG A 386 11.42 4.12 22.35
CA ARG A 386 11.83 5.53 22.31
C ARG A 386 11.75 6.07 20.87
N GLU A 387 12.07 5.23 19.90
CA GLU A 387 12.06 5.50 18.47
C GLU A 387 10.69 5.28 17.83
N SER A 388 9.59 5.14 18.60
CA SER A 388 8.22 4.89 18.09
C SER A 388 7.87 5.74 16.86
N SER A 389 8.12 7.04 16.92
CA SER A 389 7.80 7.99 15.84
C SER A 389 8.57 7.76 14.53
N ILE A 390 9.67 7.01 14.58
CA ILE A 390 10.55 6.69 13.43
C ILE A 390 10.81 5.18 13.32
N LEU A 391 9.96 4.32 13.91
CA LEU A 391 10.22 2.88 14.00
C LEU A 391 10.41 2.23 12.63
N CYS A 392 9.63 2.65 11.63
CA CYS A 392 9.77 2.18 10.26
C CYS A 392 11.15 2.50 9.68
N ALA A 393 11.72 3.67 9.99
CA ALA A 393 13.07 4.04 9.57
C ALA A 393 14.14 3.20 10.30
N VAL A 394 13.93 2.89 11.60
CA VAL A 394 14.79 1.95 12.33
C VAL A 394 14.76 0.58 11.65
N GLY A 395 13.58 0.11 11.24
CA GLY A 395 13.43 -1.15 10.51
C GLY A 395 14.13 -1.17 9.16
N MET A 396 14.14 -0.05 8.43
CA MET A 396 14.90 0.08 7.18
C MET A 396 16.41 -0.11 7.40
N LEU A 397 16.95 0.32 8.55
CA LEU A 397 18.37 0.11 8.89
C LEU A 397 18.69 -1.35 9.24
N MET A 398 17.67 -2.15 9.55
CA MET A 398 17.79 -3.57 9.90
C MET A 398 17.44 -4.50 8.74
N ALA A 399 17.04 -3.95 7.59
CA ALA A 399 16.56 -4.71 6.46
C ALA A 399 17.71 -5.32 5.65
N ASP A 400 17.57 -6.59 5.30
CA ASP A 400 18.49 -7.29 4.41
C ASP A 400 18.16 -7.03 2.93
N LEU A 401 19.16 -7.24 2.06
CA LEU A 401 18.94 -7.31 0.62
C LEU A 401 18.08 -8.55 0.31
N LYS A 402 16.91 -8.34 -0.30
CA LYS A 402 15.96 -9.41 -0.59
C LYS A 402 15.37 -9.24 -1.97
N HIS A 403 15.38 -10.31 -2.76
CA HIS A 403 14.74 -10.34 -4.07
C HIS A 403 13.81 -11.54 -4.13
N ASP A 404 12.54 -11.29 -4.41
CA ASP A 404 11.55 -12.34 -4.58
C ASP A 404 11.25 -12.52 -6.08
N PHE A 405 11.32 -13.76 -6.56
CA PHE A 405 10.97 -14.13 -7.92
C PHE A 405 9.80 -15.10 -7.91
N VAL A 406 8.78 -14.82 -8.74
CA VAL A 406 7.60 -15.68 -8.85
C VAL A 406 7.53 -16.26 -10.26
N ARG A 407 7.52 -17.58 -10.34
CA ARG A 407 7.28 -18.33 -11.58
C ARG A 407 6.20 -19.38 -11.37
N THR A 408 5.41 -19.64 -12.41
CA THR A 408 4.39 -20.69 -12.38
C THR A 408 4.80 -21.90 -13.21
N PHE A 409 4.87 -23.07 -12.57
CA PHE A 409 5.01 -24.36 -13.24
C PHE A 409 3.77 -25.22 -13.01
N VAL A 410 3.10 -25.64 -14.08
CA VAL A 410 1.86 -26.43 -13.98
C VAL A 410 2.12 -27.85 -14.43
N ALA A 411 2.17 -28.78 -13.47
CA ALA A 411 2.31 -30.20 -13.73
C ALA A 411 1.46 -31.02 -12.74
N ARG A 412 1.19 -32.29 -13.08
CA ARG A 412 0.71 -33.26 -12.09
C ARG A 412 1.90 -33.74 -11.28
N LEU A 413 1.74 -33.83 -9.96
CA LEU A 413 2.83 -34.23 -9.06
C LEU A 413 3.46 -35.59 -9.44
N ASN A 414 2.64 -36.54 -9.91
CA ASN A 414 3.11 -37.88 -10.28
C ASN A 414 3.80 -37.97 -11.66
N THR A 415 3.72 -36.91 -12.47
CA THR A 415 4.35 -36.84 -13.81
C THR A 415 5.16 -35.56 -13.97
N VAL A 416 5.58 -34.96 -12.86
CA VAL A 416 6.35 -33.72 -12.88
C VAL A 416 7.72 -34.01 -13.48
N ASP A 417 8.10 -33.20 -14.46
CA ASP A 417 9.47 -33.19 -14.95
C ASP A 417 10.30 -32.35 -13.97
N TRP A 418 11.08 -33.03 -13.15
CA TRP A 418 11.91 -32.41 -12.12
C TRP A 418 13.07 -31.59 -12.71
N GLU A 419 13.60 -32.01 -13.86
CA GLU A 419 14.69 -31.30 -14.53
C GLU A 419 14.19 -29.98 -15.12
N ALA A 420 13.01 -30.02 -15.77
CA ALA A 420 12.34 -28.82 -16.25
C ALA A 420 11.97 -27.85 -15.12
N LEU A 421 11.53 -28.36 -13.96
CA LEU A 421 11.22 -27.54 -12.79
C LEU A 421 12.49 -26.90 -12.20
N GLN A 422 13.58 -27.67 -12.06
CA GLN A 422 14.86 -27.16 -11.55
C GLN A 422 15.45 -26.10 -12.48
N GLY A 423 15.32 -26.26 -13.80
CA GLY A 423 15.78 -25.26 -14.77
C GLY A 423 15.02 -23.93 -14.77
N MET A 424 13.94 -23.80 -13.97
CA MET A 424 13.23 -22.54 -13.78
C MET A 424 13.75 -21.70 -12.62
N ILE A 425 14.49 -22.31 -11.68
CA ILE A 425 15.13 -21.66 -10.53
C ILE A 425 16.50 -21.17 -10.98
#